data_AF-A0A956TQC1-F1
#
_entry.id   AF-A0A956TQC1-F1
#
_cell.length_a   1.000
_cell.length_b   1.000
_cell.length_c   1.000
_cell.angle_alpha   90.00
_cell.angle_beta   90.00
_cell.angle_gamma   90.00
#
_symmetry.space_group_name_H-M   'P 1'
#
loop_
_entity.id
_entity.type
_entity.pdbx_description
1 polymer ?
#
loop_
_entity_poly.entity_id
_entity_poly.type
_entity_poly.pdbx_seq_one_letter_code
_entity_poly.pdbx_strand_id
1 'polypeptide(L)'
;MNAQLHLSPSYDLDSVFCEEDENGCATNTSNVVILNKAIKDLAGGRSALFDPGLAGVPRLYEDEPLVSWLLRASGLVEDQVMIDAIAVAVSTGNTVRNVLIDSGRISHCDMKAAYNAEALVQEGVLYRGFAVLALRHACAGFVEFSHALTVLGLAPQMPFASNKLGLLLNKIGCVSPEHIETARREALSRGITLGWSLVKRNAIEPQLLKVILEGLIAVERGKISEDALVSAAILAVCSAESENFSPEARLVADLDLATTDRALENLLLASGVVAIDDMLFCMEVALVDHKSLESVLESFRIVERNIFEGAVRLAAMLAASEITPRQCTILLERLRTSGEPLSQLLNDMTRDHQALSPDSINTGSINSVQGNLAIAGS
;
A
#
# COMPACT_ATOMS: atom_id res chain seq x y z
N MET A 1 -25.94 65.27 -5.25
CA MET A 1 -26.53 63.95 -4.95
C MET A 1 -25.46 62.92 -5.35
N ASN A 2 -24.37 62.67 -4.62
CA ASN A 2 -24.10 62.50 -3.18
C ASN A 2 -24.63 61.21 -2.55
N ALA A 3 -23.72 60.51 -1.85
CA ALA A 3 -23.90 59.39 -0.89
C ALA A 3 -24.35 58.02 -1.48
N GLN A 4 -23.97 56.84 -0.96
CA GLN A 4 -23.03 56.37 0.10
C GLN A 4 -22.76 54.87 -0.22
N LEU A 5 -21.56 54.27 -0.12
CA LEU A 5 -20.70 53.95 1.04
C LEU A 5 -21.37 53.19 2.21
N HIS A 6 -21.17 51.87 2.24
CA HIS A 6 -21.09 50.97 3.42
C HIS A 6 -20.17 49.80 2.97
N LEU A 7 -18.97 49.54 3.50
CA LEU A 7 -18.42 49.43 4.85
C LEU A 7 -18.95 48.23 5.67
N SER A 8 -17.97 47.48 6.19
CA SER A 8 -18.03 46.18 6.88
C SER A 8 -18.57 46.26 8.31
N PRO A 9 -18.69 45.09 8.97
CA PRO A 9 -18.01 44.88 10.26
C PRO A 9 -17.10 43.64 10.18
N SER A 10 -15.85 43.59 10.66
CA SER A 10 -15.33 43.87 12.02
C SER A 10 -15.95 42.97 13.09
N TYR A 11 -15.22 41.92 13.48
CA TYR A 11 -15.39 41.25 14.77
C TYR A 11 -14.05 41.27 15.50
N ASP A 12 -14.03 42.01 16.61
CA ASP A 12 -12.89 42.13 17.49
C ASP A 12 -12.72 40.91 18.39
N LEU A 13 -11.48 40.70 18.80
CA LEU A 13 -11.10 39.94 19.99
C LEU A 13 -11.39 40.83 21.21
N ASP A 14 -11.97 40.29 22.29
CA ASP A 14 -11.43 40.52 23.64
C ASP A 14 -12.12 39.74 24.78
N SER A 15 -11.33 39.46 25.84
CA SER A 15 -11.71 38.85 27.13
C SER A 15 -12.23 37.40 27.06
N VAL A 16 -11.94 36.44 27.95
CA VAL A 16 -11.61 36.40 29.40
C VAL A 16 -10.66 35.19 29.60
N PHE A 17 -9.71 35.07 30.55
CA PHE A 17 -9.37 35.74 31.82
C PHE A 17 -7.83 35.90 31.95
N CYS A 18 -7.35 36.60 32.99
CA CYS A 18 -6.00 36.43 33.56
C CYS A 18 -6.13 35.85 34.98
N GLU A 19 -5.17 35.04 35.42
CA GLU A 19 -4.67 35.04 36.80
C GLU A 19 -3.27 34.40 36.85
N GLU A 20 -2.33 35.10 37.46
CA GLU A 20 -0.96 34.65 37.72
C GLU A 20 -0.92 33.98 39.10
N ASP A 21 -0.05 32.98 39.29
CA ASP A 21 0.59 32.75 40.60
C ASP A 21 1.88 31.94 40.44
N GLU A 22 2.97 32.44 41.03
CA GLU A 22 4.27 31.76 41.07
C GLU A 22 4.35 30.79 42.26
N ASN A 23 4.86 29.57 42.06
CA ASN A 23 5.90 28.90 42.86
C ASN A 23 5.87 27.36 42.74
N GLY A 24 7.03 26.72 42.94
CA GLY A 24 7.09 25.36 43.52
C GLY A 24 7.49 24.22 42.59
N CYS A 25 8.78 23.88 42.62
CA CYS A 25 9.37 22.72 41.93
C CYS A 25 8.85 21.36 42.44
N ALA A 26 8.90 20.37 41.53
CA ALA A 26 8.90 18.90 41.77
C ALA A 26 7.61 18.20 42.25
N THR A 27 6.99 17.42 41.36
CA THR A 27 7.31 15.97 41.26
C THR A 27 6.60 15.30 40.06
N ASN A 28 7.36 15.07 38.99
CA ASN A 28 6.92 14.26 37.87
C ASN A 28 7.17 12.77 38.20
N THR A 29 6.13 11.92 38.26
CA THR A 29 6.35 10.44 38.27
C THR A 29 5.13 9.60 37.90
N SER A 30 3.90 10.00 38.22
CA SER A 30 2.72 9.14 37.98
C SER A 30 2.08 9.26 36.58
N ASN A 31 2.08 10.44 35.95
CA ASN A 31 1.41 10.62 34.64
C ASN A 31 2.24 10.06 33.46
N VAL A 32 3.57 10.05 33.58
CA VAL A 32 4.48 9.48 32.57
C VAL A 32 4.29 7.96 32.41
N VAL A 33 3.88 7.26 33.48
CA VAL A 33 3.64 5.80 33.44
C VAL A 33 2.31 5.46 32.72
N ILE A 34 1.30 6.32 32.85
CA ILE A 34 0.00 6.13 32.17
C ILE A 34 0.14 6.46 30.68
N LEU A 35 0.85 7.55 30.33
CA LEU A 35 1.17 7.88 28.93
C LEU A 35 2.06 6.82 28.26
N ASN A 36 3.12 6.34 28.92
CA ASN A 36 3.96 5.29 28.32
C ASN A 36 3.27 3.93 28.16
N LYS A 37 2.21 3.66 28.94
CA LYS A 37 1.38 2.47 28.71
C LYS A 37 0.48 2.64 27.48
N ALA A 38 -0.19 3.80 27.34
CA ALA A 38 -0.97 4.12 26.15
C ALA A 38 -0.11 4.19 24.87
N ILE A 39 1.13 4.69 24.95
CA ILE A 39 2.08 4.70 23.82
C ILE A 39 2.53 3.28 23.45
N LYS A 40 2.71 2.37 24.42
CA LYS A 40 2.95 0.95 24.12
C LYS A 40 1.78 0.27 23.43
N ASP A 41 0.55 0.61 23.80
CA ASP A 41 -0.66 0.05 23.21
C ASP A 41 -0.99 0.68 21.82
N LEU A 42 -0.47 1.89 21.52
CA LEU A 42 -0.52 2.50 20.17
C LEU A 42 0.64 2.09 19.25
N ALA A 43 1.77 1.62 19.80
CA ALA A 43 2.85 0.99 19.04
C ALA A 43 2.55 -0.46 18.66
N GLY A 44 1.52 -1.07 19.26
CA GLY A 44 1.04 -2.41 18.92
C GLY A 44 0.01 -2.39 17.78
N GLY A 45 0.42 -2.77 16.57
CA GLY A 45 -0.53 -3.20 15.53
C GLY A 45 -0.83 -2.22 14.38
N ARG A 46 0.09 -1.30 14.04
CA ARG A 46 0.10 -0.71 12.70
C ARG A 46 1.12 -1.45 11.84
N SER A 47 0.65 -2.11 10.78
CA SER A 47 1.47 -2.88 9.85
C SER A 47 2.66 -2.07 9.34
N ALA A 48 3.83 -2.71 9.21
CA ALA A 48 5.09 -2.08 8.78
C ALA A 48 5.13 -1.65 7.29
N LEU A 49 3.96 -1.48 6.68
CA LEU A 49 3.74 -1.27 5.24
C LEU A 49 4.01 0.17 4.76
N PHE A 50 4.12 1.15 5.66
CA PHE A 50 4.06 2.57 5.27
C PHE A 50 5.41 3.29 5.11
N ASP A 51 6.55 2.57 5.19
CA ASP A 51 7.91 3.16 5.07
C ASP A 51 8.88 2.42 4.11
N PRO A 52 8.45 1.88 2.94
CA PRO A 52 9.32 1.09 2.06
C PRO A 52 10.51 1.88 1.49
N GLY A 53 10.34 3.19 1.30
CA GLY A 53 11.38 4.09 0.80
C GLY A 53 12.26 4.72 1.90
N LEU A 54 11.96 4.47 3.19
CA LEU A 54 12.59 5.16 4.32
C LEU A 54 13.58 4.28 5.10
N ALA A 55 13.97 3.13 4.55
CA ALA A 55 15.08 2.31 5.03
C ALA A 55 16.42 3.06 4.95
N GLY A 56 16.73 3.86 5.97
CA GLY A 56 17.91 4.72 6.06
C GLY A 56 17.61 6.20 6.36
N VAL A 57 16.34 6.61 6.47
CA VAL A 57 16.00 7.99 6.83
C VAL A 57 16.17 8.20 8.34
N PRO A 58 16.84 9.29 8.79
CA PRO A 58 17.01 9.57 10.21
C PRO A 58 15.67 9.76 10.91
N ARG A 59 15.60 9.36 12.19
CA ARG A 59 14.45 9.67 13.04
C ARG A 59 14.37 11.19 13.28
N LEU A 60 13.15 11.70 13.37
CA LEU A 60 12.87 13.01 13.93
C LEU A 60 13.24 13.01 15.41
N TYR A 61 14.01 14.01 15.84
CA TYR A 61 14.15 14.33 17.26
C TYR A 61 13.00 15.26 17.67
N GLU A 62 12.56 15.20 18.94
CA GLU A 62 11.31 15.84 19.38
C GLU A 62 11.30 17.38 19.21
N ASP A 63 12.48 18.01 19.25
CA ASP A 63 12.68 19.46 19.08
C ASP A 63 13.24 19.87 17.70
N GLU A 64 13.34 18.93 16.73
CA GLU A 64 13.96 19.22 15.43
C GLU A 64 13.00 19.95 14.47
N PRO A 65 13.39 21.11 13.90
CA PRO A 65 12.56 21.80 12.91
C PRO A 65 12.46 20.96 11.62
N LEU A 66 11.25 20.88 11.06
CA LEU A 66 10.92 19.98 9.96
C LEU A 66 11.80 20.17 8.71
N VAL A 67 12.23 21.41 8.39
CA VAL A 67 13.24 21.66 7.33
C VAL A 67 14.55 20.93 7.59
N SER A 68 15.06 20.95 8.83
CA SER A 68 16.33 20.31 9.18
C SER A 68 16.24 18.80 8.95
N TRP A 69 15.14 18.19 9.38
CA TRP A 69 14.88 16.78 9.10
C TRP A 69 14.75 16.49 7.60
N LEU A 70 14.00 17.30 6.84
CA LEU A 70 13.84 17.13 5.39
C LEU A 70 15.20 17.19 4.66
N LEU A 71 16.09 18.10 5.05
CA LEU A 71 17.42 18.25 4.48
C LEU A 71 18.34 17.05 4.77
N ARG A 72 18.25 16.46 5.97
CA ARG A 72 19.00 15.24 6.33
C ARG A 72 18.41 14.01 5.63
N ALA A 73 17.09 13.87 5.64
CA ALA A 73 16.35 12.78 5.02
C ALA A 73 16.49 12.70 3.49
N SER A 74 16.60 13.84 2.81
CA SER A 74 16.86 13.89 1.35
C SER A 74 18.34 13.65 0.99
N GLY A 75 19.24 13.59 1.97
CA GLY A 75 20.68 13.47 1.76
C GLY A 75 21.35 14.76 1.26
N LEU A 76 20.71 15.92 1.42
CA LEU A 76 21.30 17.23 1.08
C LEU A 76 22.30 17.70 2.14
N VAL A 77 22.11 17.29 3.39
CA VAL A 77 22.97 17.65 4.52
C VAL A 77 23.27 16.42 5.35
N GLU A 78 24.55 16.12 5.57
CA GLU A 78 24.96 15.08 6.51
C GLU A 78 24.68 15.50 7.96
N ASP A 79 24.37 14.55 8.83
CA ASP A 79 24.07 14.80 10.25
C ASP A 79 25.14 15.66 10.95
N GLN A 80 26.42 15.39 10.68
CA GLN A 80 27.53 16.16 11.24
C GLN A 80 27.52 17.63 10.79
N VAL A 81 27.25 17.89 9.51
CA VAL A 81 27.18 19.26 8.97
C VAL A 81 26.01 20.02 9.58
N MET A 82 24.89 19.34 9.88
CA MET A 82 23.77 19.96 10.58
C MET A 82 24.13 20.32 12.03
N ILE A 83 24.79 19.42 12.76
CA ILE A 83 25.26 19.67 14.14
C ILE A 83 26.23 20.86 14.18
N ASP A 84 27.22 20.88 13.28
CA ASP A 84 28.19 21.97 13.17
C ASP A 84 27.50 23.30 12.83
N ALA A 85 26.53 23.29 11.91
CA ALA A 85 25.77 24.48 11.54
C ALA A 85 24.89 25.02 12.69
N ILE A 86 24.32 24.14 13.53
CA ILE A 86 23.58 24.53 14.74
C ILE A 86 24.54 25.19 15.75
N ALA A 87 25.72 24.62 15.99
CA ALA A 87 26.71 25.20 16.90
C ALA A 87 27.21 26.58 16.44
N VAL A 88 27.43 26.76 15.12
CA VAL A 88 27.80 28.05 14.53
C VAL A 88 26.64 29.04 14.57
N ALA A 89 25.39 28.60 14.35
CA ALA A 89 24.20 29.44 14.47
C ALA A 89 24.05 30.02 15.88
N VAL A 90 24.14 29.16 16.91
CA VAL A 90 24.05 29.56 18.33
C VAL A 90 25.19 30.51 18.72
N SER A 91 26.43 30.26 18.29
CA SER A 91 27.58 31.09 18.65
C SER A 91 27.66 32.43 17.91
N THR A 92 27.08 32.53 16.71
CA THR A 92 27.07 33.77 15.90
C THR A 92 25.76 34.57 15.99
N GLY A 93 24.70 34.01 16.57
CA GLY A 93 23.36 34.60 16.59
C GLY A 93 22.64 34.56 15.23
N ASN A 94 23.17 33.82 14.26
CA ASN A 94 22.54 33.64 12.94
C ASN A 94 21.55 32.46 12.95
N THR A 95 20.69 32.41 11.93
CA THR A 95 19.84 31.23 11.70
C THR A 95 20.64 30.09 11.06
N VAL A 96 20.30 28.84 11.39
CA VAL A 96 20.89 27.63 10.79
C VAL A 96 20.81 27.67 9.25
N ARG A 97 19.70 28.21 8.71
CA ARG A 97 19.51 28.48 7.28
C ARG A 97 20.65 29.32 6.69
N ASN A 98 20.94 30.48 7.29
CA ASN A 98 21.97 31.39 6.77
C ASN A 98 23.34 30.72 6.89
N VAL A 99 23.66 30.10 8.03
CA VAL A 99 24.93 29.39 8.24
C VAL A 99 25.16 28.31 7.18
N LEU A 100 24.14 27.51 6.82
CA LEU A 100 24.26 26.48 5.77
C LEU A 100 24.48 27.04 4.36
N ILE A 101 23.94 28.23 4.08
CA ILE A 101 24.12 28.94 2.80
C ILE A 101 25.49 29.63 2.75
N ASP A 102 25.84 30.39 3.79
CA ASP A 102 27.07 31.19 3.89
C ASP A 102 28.31 30.30 3.96
N SER A 103 28.19 29.09 4.52
CA SER A 103 29.24 28.06 4.48
C SER A 103 29.30 27.27 3.17
N GLY A 104 28.44 27.59 2.19
CA GLY A 104 28.40 26.96 0.87
C GLY A 104 27.95 25.49 0.87
N ARG A 105 27.26 25.04 1.94
CA ARG A 105 26.81 23.64 2.08
C ARG A 105 25.51 23.36 1.34
N ILE A 106 24.66 24.38 1.14
CA ILE A 106 23.37 24.29 0.44
C ILE A 106 23.18 25.53 -0.42
N SER A 107 22.65 25.39 -1.64
CA SER A 107 22.32 26.56 -2.45
C SER A 107 21.03 27.26 -1.98
N HIS A 108 20.88 28.54 -2.32
CA HIS A 108 19.61 29.25 -2.10
C HIS A 108 18.40 28.56 -2.78
N CYS A 109 18.63 27.87 -3.91
CA CYS A 109 17.58 27.17 -4.65
C CYS A 109 17.12 25.90 -3.92
N ASP A 110 18.05 25.09 -3.45
CA ASP A 110 17.75 23.84 -2.71
C ASP A 110 17.10 24.15 -1.36
N MET A 111 17.56 25.20 -0.68
CA MET A 111 16.92 25.70 0.54
C MET A 111 15.48 26.16 0.26
N LYS A 112 15.23 26.88 -0.83
CA LYS A 112 13.87 27.28 -1.24
C LYS A 112 13.00 26.07 -1.56
N ALA A 113 13.56 25.03 -2.20
CA ALA A 113 12.86 23.76 -2.43
C ALA A 113 12.50 23.06 -1.11
N ALA A 114 13.40 23.05 -0.12
CA ALA A 114 13.14 22.46 1.20
C ALA A 114 12.04 23.19 1.98
N TYR A 115 11.96 24.52 1.94
CA TYR A 115 10.83 25.27 2.53
C TYR A 115 9.51 25.03 1.80
N ASN A 116 9.51 24.90 0.46
CA ASN A 116 8.30 24.55 -0.28
C ASN A 116 7.83 23.13 0.07
N ALA A 117 8.76 22.19 0.28
CA ALA A 117 8.47 20.84 0.75
C ALA A 117 7.92 20.84 2.20
N GLU A 118 8.49 21.65 3.08
CA GLU A 118 8.00 21.84 4.45
C GLU A 118 6.55 22.34 4.47
N ALA A 119 6.25 23.41 3.72
CA ALA A 119 4.91 23.99 3.68
C ALA A 119 3.84 22.95 3.28
N LEU A 120 4.06 22.20 2.20
CA LEU A 120 3.12 21.15 1.77
C LEU A 120 2.95 20.01 2.78
N VAL A 121 3.97 19.74 3.60
CA VAL A 121 3.90 18.74 4.69
C VAL A 121 3.16 19.31 5.91
N GLN A 122 3.38 20.58 6.26
CA GLN A 122 2.69 21.26 7.37
C GLN A 122 1.20 21.47 7.07
N GLU A 123 0.86 21.83 5.84
CA GLU A 123 -0.51 21.92 5.32
C GLU A 123 -1.20 20.54 5.23
N GLY A 124 -0.45 19.44 5.41
CA GLY A 124 -0.97 18.08 5.28
C GLY A 124 -1.37 17.72 3.84
N VAL A 125 -0.81 18.38 2.83
CA VAL A 125 -1.06 18.12 1.40
C VAL A 125 -0.19 16.96 0.89
N LEU A 126 1.03 16.83 1.41
CA LEU A 126 2.02 15.86 0.96
C LEU A 126 2.65 15.09 2.14
N TYR A 127 2.72 13.77 2.01
CA TYR A 127 3.37 12.90 2.99
C TYR A 127 4.88 13.17 3.08
N ARG A 128 5.42 13.09 4.30
CA ARG A 128 6.84 13.36 4.61
C ARG A 128 7.81 12.58 3.72
N GLY A 129 7.56 11.29 3.49
CA GLY A 129 8.40 10.47 2.61
C GLY A 129 8.36 10.91 1.14
N PHE A 130 7.20 11.35 0.64
CA PHE A 130 7.06 11.85 -0.73
C PHE A 130 7.72 13.22 -0.90
N ALA A 131 7.67 14.09 0.12
CA ALA A 131 8.39 15.35 0.14
C ALA A 131 9.91 15.15 0.06
N VAL A 132 10.46 14.18 0.81
CA VAL A 132 11.87 13.77 0.76
C VAL A 132 12.27 13.27 -0.63
N LEU A 133 11.47 12.39 -1.24
CA LEU A 133 11.72 11.87 -2.58
C LEU A 133 11.71 12.98 -3.65
N ALA A 134 10.71 13.87 -3.60
CA ALA A 134 10.59 14.99 -4.53
C ALA A 134 11.73 16.00 -4.37
N LEU A 135 12.16 16.28 -3.13
CA LEU A 135 13.29 17.17 -2.86
C LEU A 135 14.60 16.57 -3.39
N ARG A 136 14.85 15.28 -3.16
CA ARG A 136 16.00 14.56 -3.71
C ARG A 136 16.03 14.57 -5.24
N HIS A 137 14.87 14.37 -5.89
CA HIS A 137 14.77 14.43 -7.35
C HIS A 137 14.98 15.84 -7.91
N ALA A 138 14.42 16.87 -7.25
CA ALA A 138 14.59 18.27 -7.65
C ALA A 138 16.08 18.68 -7.65
N CYS A 139 16.78 18.41 -6.54
CA CYS A 139 18.18 18.77 -6.39
C CYS A 139 19.11 17.93 -7.28
N ALA A 140 18.86 16.62 -7.43
CA ALA A 140 19.67 15.77 -8.32
C ALA A 140 19.48 16.10 -9.82
N GLY A 141 18.27 16.54 -10.21
CA GLY A 141 17.96 16.95 -11.58
C GLY A 141 18.23 18.42 -11.90
N PHE A 142 18.58 19.24 -10.90
CA PHE A 142 18.64 20.71 -11.00
C PHE A 142 17.34 21.34 -11.54
N VAL A 143 16.18 20.79 -11.15
CA VAL A 143 14.85 21.25 -11.56
C VAL A 143 14.10 21.89 -10.40
N GLU A 144 13.12 22.75 -10.69
CA GLU A 144 12.24 23.30 -9.65
C GLU A 144 11.45 22.19 -8.94
N PHE A 145 11.24 22.35 -7.63
CA PHE A 145 10.49 21.39 -6.81
C PHE A 145 9.06 21.13 -7.33
N SER A 146 8.39 22.16 -7.85
CA SER A 146 7.10 22.08 -8.55
C SER A 146 7.14 21.14 -9.77
N HIS A 147 8.22 21.22 -10.55
CA HIS A 147 8.44 20.35 -11.70
C HIS A 147 8.75 18.92 -11.26
N ALA A 148 9.61 18.73 -10.25
CA ALA A 148 9.90 17.41 -9.68
C ALA A 148 8.64 16.70 -9.15
N LEU A 149 7.75 17.42 -8.44
CA LEU A 149 6.44 16.89 -8.03
C LEU A 149 5.59 16.47 -9.23
N THR A 150 5.65 17.20 -10.35
CA THR A 150 4.87 16.88 -11.56
C THR A 150 5.44 15.63 -12.24
N VAL A 151 6.75 15.53 -12.40
CA VAL A 151 7.45 14.36 -12.99
C VAL A 151 7.22 13.09 -12.17
N LEU A 152 7.25 13.19 -10.84
CA LEU A 152 6.99 12.07 -9.93
C LEU A 152 5.49 11.78 -9.73
N GLY A 153 4.59 12.57 -10.32
CA GLY A 153 3.15 12.37 -10.14
C GLY A 153 2.58 12.74 -8.77
N LEU A 154 3.38 13.45 -7.96
CA LEU A 154 3.06 13.91 -6.60
C LEU A 154 2.43 15.31 -6.59
N ALA A 155 2.25 15.94 -7.75
CA ALA A 155 1.70 17.29 -7.86
C ALA A 155 0.23 17.35 -7.39
N PRO A 156 -0.11 18.13 -6.35
CA PRO A 156 -1.47 18.17 -5.80
C PRO A 156 -2.50 18.79 -6.76
N GLN A 157 -2.07 19.49 -7.81
CA GLN A 157 -2.97 20.11 -8.80
C GLN A 157 -3.36 19.19 -9.97
N MET A 158 -2.78 18.00 -10.09
CA MET A 158 -2.95 17.13 -11.26
C MET A 158 -3.51 15.75 -10.86
N PRO A 159 -4.83 15.50 -11.00
CA PRO A 159 -5.45 14.23 -10.57
C PRO A 159 -4.95 12.99 -11.33
N PHE A 160 -4.55 13.18 -12.59
CA PHE A 160 -4.41 12.10 -13.56
C PHE A 160 -3.02 12.00 -14.21
N ALA A 161 -2.05 12.83 -13.82
CA ALA A 161 -0.80 12.99 -14.57
C ALA A 161 0.17 11.79 -14.51
N SER A 162 -0.05 10.83 -13.62
CA SER A 162 0.88 9.71 -13.38
C SER A 162 0.23 8.35 -13.14
N ASN A 163 -0.92 8.29 -12.45
CA ASN A 163 -1.45 7.00 -12.00
C ASN A 163 -2.29 6.31 -13.08
N LYS A 164 -1.74 5.25 -13.69
CA LYS A 164 -2.41 4.38 -14.67
C LYS A 164 -3.76 3.86 -14.17
N LEU A 165 -3.85 3.51 -12.87
CA LEU A 165 -5.09 3.06 -12.25
C LEU A 165 -6.17 4.16 -12.28
N GLY A 166 -5.82 5.40 -11.93
CA GLY A 166 -6.76 6.52 -11.95
C GLY A 166 -7.27 6.86 -13.35
N LEU A 167 -6.39 6.78 -14.36
CA LEU A 167 -6.77 6.91 -15.77
C LEU A 167 -7.70 5.78 -16.23
N LEU A 168 -7.40 4.53 -15.87
CA LEU A 168 -8.23 3.37 -16.21
C LEU A 168 -9.62 3.44 -15.56
N LEU A 169 -9.70 3.74 -14.25
CA LEU A 169 -10.97 3.85 -13.53
C LEU A 169 -11.86 4.96 -14.12
N ASN A 170 -11.27 6.06 -14.57
CA ASN A 170 -11.98 7.13 -15.28
C ASN A 170 -12.44 6.70 -16.68
N LYS A 171 -11.66 5.90 -17.43
CA LYS A 171 -12.07 5.30 -18.71
C LYS A 171 -13.23 4.32 -18.56
N ILE A 172 -13.22 3.50 -17.49
CA ILE A 172 -14.28 2.53 -17.18
C ILE A 172 -15.57 3.23 -16.71
N GLY A 173 -15.46 4.42 -16.12
CA GLY A 173 -16.60 5.14 -15.55
C GLY A 173 -17.10 4.54 -14.22
N CYS A 174 -16.35 3.61 -13.62
CA CYS A 174 -16.70 2.96 -12.35
C CYS A 174 -16.68 3.94 -11.16
N VAL A 175 -15.85 4.99 -11.23
CA VAL A 175 -15.65 5.95 -10.14
C VAL A 175 -15.71 7.37 -10.69
N SER A 176 -16.49 8.25 -10.04
CA SER A 176 -16.54 9.68 -10.37
C SER A 176 -15.15 10.33 -10.30
N PRO A 177 -14.77 11.23 -11.22
CA PRO A 177 -13.50 11.95 -11.17
C PRO A 177 -13.32 12.74 -9.86
N GLU A 178 -14.41 13.18 -9.22
CA GLU A 178 -14.38 13.85 -7.91
C GLU A 178 -13.98 12.88 -6.78
N HIS A 179 -14.45 11.63 -6.84
CA HIS A 179 -14.06 10.59 -5.89
C HIS A 179 -12.60 10.15 -6.10
N ILE A 180 -12.14 10.05 -7.35
CA ILE A 180 -10.73 9.78 -7.67
C ILE A 180 -9.84 10.90 -7.12
N GLU A 181 -10.18 12.16 -7.37
CA GLU A 181 -9.37 13.30 -6.91
C GLU A 181 -9.36 13.44 -5.38
N THR A 182 -10.49 13.25 -4.71
CA THR A 182 -10.53 13.30 -3.23
C THR A 182 -9.78 12.12 -2.60
N ALA A 183 -9.89 10.91 -3.17
CA ALA A 183 -9.10 9.76 -2.74
C ALA A 183 -7.60 9.98 -2.96
N ARG A 184 -7.20 10.63 -4.06
CA ARG A 184 -5.80 10.95 -4.38
C ARG A 184 -5.20 11.98 -3.41
N ARG A 185 -5.95 13.01 -2.99
CA ARG A 185 -5.48 13.94 -1.94
C ARG A 185 -5.24 13.24 -0.60
N GLU A 186 -6.11 12.30 -0.24
CA GLU A 186 -5.89 11.45 0.93
C GLU A 186 -4.69 10.51 0.75
N ALA A 187 -4.49 9.98 -0.46
CA ALA A 187 -3.32 9.17 -0.82
C ALA A 187 -2.00 9.95 -0.63
N LEU A 188 -1.92 11.15 -1.21
CA LEU A 188 -0.75 12.03 -1.11
C LEU A 188 -0.47 12.49 0.31
N SER A 189 -1.49 12.87 1.09
CA SER A 189 -1.32 13.36 2.46
C SER A 189 -0.89 12.27 3.44
N ARG A 190 -1.39 11.03 3.26
CA ARG A 190 -1.14 9.92 4.19
C ARG A 190 -0.02 8.97 3.78
N GLY A 191 0.51 9.06 2.55
CA GLY A 191 1.55 8.14 2.06
C GLY A 191 1.00 6.77 1.69
N ILE A 192 -0.26 6.70 1.29
CA ILE A 192 -0.99 5.47 0.94
C ILE A 192 -1.29 5.44 -0.57
N THR A 193 -1.69 4.28 -1.11
CA THR A 193 -1.99 4.16 -2.54
C THR A 193 -3.40 4.65 -2.90
N LEU A 194 -3.67 4.91 -4.19
CA LEU A 194 -4.95 5.46 -4.64
C LEU A 194 -6.07 4.44 -4.47
N GLY A 195 -5.82 3.18 -4.83
CA GLY A 195 -6.76 2.08 -4.69
C GLY A 195 -7.18 1.83 -3.25
N TRP A 196 -6.23 1.84 -2.30
CA TRP A 196 -6.55 1.70 -0.87
C TRP A 196 -7.43 2.85 -0.37
N SER A 197 -7.11 4.09 -0.77
CA SER A 197 -7.90 5.28 -0.45
C SER A 197 -9.33 5.22 -1.02
N LEU A 198 -9.49 4.74 -2.26
CA LEU A 198 -10.80 4.52 -2.90
C LEU A 198 -11.64 3.47 -2.16
N VAL A 199 -11.02 2.35 -1.75
CA VAL A 199 -11.70 1.31 -0.96
C VAL A 199 -12.14 1.83 0.41
N LYS A 200 -11.28 2.55 1.14
CA LYS A 200 -11.66 3.13 2.45
C LYS A 200 -12.76 4.19 2.36
N ARG A 201 -12.93 4.81 1.19
CA ARG A 201 -14.04 5.74 0.89
C ARG A 201 -15.31 5.04 0.41
N ASN A 202 -15.31 3.71 0.29
CA ASN A 202 -16.36 2.91 -0.36
C ASN A 202 -16.69 3.39 -1.80
N ALA A 203 -15.69 3.96 -2.49
CA ALA A 203 -15.84 4.45 -3.86
C ALA A 203 -15.69 3.32 -4.91
N ILE A 204 -15.11 2.19 -4.52
CA ILE A 204 -14.99 0.95 -5.30
C ILE A 204 -15.02 -0.25 -4.37
N GLU A 205 -15.56 -1.38 -4.83
CA GLU A 205 -15.50 -2.65 -4.09
C GLU A 205 -14.05 -3.19 -4.08
N PRO A 206 -13.52 -3.71 -2.94
CA PRO A 206 -12.14 -4.18 -2.87
C PRO A 206 -11.86 -5.35 -3.84
N GLN A 207 -12.86 -6.21 -4.04
CA GLN A 207 -12.81 -7.36 -4.91
C GLN A 207 -12.73 -6.93 -6.39
N LEU A 208 -13.56 -5.98 -6.81
CA LEU A 208 -13.48 -5.36 -8.14
C LEU A 208 -12.14 -4.67 -8.38
N LEU A 209 -11.64 -3.92 -7.40
CA LEU A 209 -10.32 -3.30 -7.50
C LEU A 209 -9.21 -4.36 -7.66
N LYS A 210 -9.26 -5.48 -6.93
CA LYS A 210 -8.30 -6.58 -7.09
C LYS A 210 -8.25 -7.08 -8.52
N VAL A 211 -9.40 -7.37 -9.15
CA VAL A 211 -9.42 -7.87 -10.52
C VAL A 211 -8.96 -6.83 -11.54
N ILE A 212 -9.26 -5.54 -11.31
CA ILE A 212 -8.74 -4.45 -12.14
C ILE A 212 -7.21 -4.34 -12.03
N LEU A 213 -6.63 -4.50 -10.83
CA LEU A 213 -5.18 -4.51 -10.63
C LEU A 213 -4.52 -5.76 -11.25
N GLU A 214 -5.11 -6.94 -11.14
CA GLU A 214 -4.65 -8.17 -11.83
C GLU A 214 -4.66 -7.98 -13.36
N GLY A 215 -5.73 -7.38 -13.90
CA GLY A 215 -5.84 -7.03 -15.31
C GLY A 215 -4.75 -6.06 -15.75
N LEU A 216 -4.48 -5.00 -14.96
CA LEU A 216 -3.38 -4.07 -15.23
C LEU A 216 -2.02 -4.79 -15.21
N ILE A 217 -1.77 -5.70 -14.25
CA ILE A 217 -0.53 -6.49 -14.20
C ILE A 217 -0.41 -7.39 -15.44
N ALA A 218 -1.52 -7.97 -15.92
CA ALA A 218 -1.54 -8.75 -17.15
C ALA A 218 -1.29 -7.90 -18.41
N VAL A 219 -1.77 -6.65 -18.44
CA VAL A 219 -1.48 -5.67 -19.51
C VAL A 219 0.01 -5.27 -19.49
N GLU A 220 0.61 -4.98 -18.32
CA GLU A 220 2.05 -4.67 -18.24
C GLU A 220 2.94 -5.86 -18.66
N ARG A 221 2.49 -7.08 -18.40
CA ARG A 221 3.14 -8.33 -18.86
C ARG A 221 2.87 -8.64 -20.34
N GLY A 222 2.11 -7.81 -21.06
CA GLY A 222 1.77 -8.00 -22.47
C GLY A 222 0.84 -9.18 -22.77
N LYS A 223 0.15 -9.73 -21.76
CA LYS A 223 -0.81 -10.83 -21.94
C LYS A 223 -2.16 -10.36 -22.50
N ILE A 224 -2.55 -9.13 -22.17
CA ILE A 224 -3.86 -8.54 -22.51
C ILE A 224 -3.63 -7.11 -23.05
N SER A 225 -4.50 -6.64 -23.96
CA SER A 225 -4.51 -5.24 -24.41
C SER A 225 -5.25 -4.33 -23.42
N GLU A 226 -4.80 -3.09 -23.22
CA GLU A 226 -5.49 -2.11 -22.37
C GLU A 226 -6.95 -1.89 -22.82
N ASP A 227 -7.21 -1.84 -24.13
CA ASP A 227 -8.56 -1.67 -24.67
C ASP A 227 -9.48 -2.86 -24.38
N ALA A 228 -8.92 -4.08 -24.32
CA ALA A 228 -9.66 -5.28 -23.93
C ALA A 228 -10.00 -5.24 -22.43
N LEU A 229 -9.07 -4.79 -21.58
CA LEU A 229 -9.31 -4.58 -20.16
C LEU A 229 -10.41 -3.54 -19.90
N VAL A 230 -10.36 -2.39 -20.58
CA VAL A 230 -11.40 -1.36 -20.49
C VAL A 230 -12.75 -1.91 -20.93
N SER A 231 -12.80 -2.61 -22.07
CA SER A 231 -14.05 -3.16 -22.62
C SER A 231 -14.68 -4.19 -21.68
N ALA A 232 -13.89 -5.15 -21.18
CA ALA A 232 -14.36 -6.17 -20.24
C ALA A 232 -14.82 -5.54 -18.91
N ALA A 233 -14.08 -4.55 -18.39
CA ALA A 233 -14.46 -3.87 -17.14
C ALA A 233 -15.74 -3.03 -17.28
N ILE A 234 -15.95 -2.34 -18.42
CA ILE A 234 -17.21 -1.65 -18.71
C ILE A 234 -18.36 -2.66 -18.79
N LEU A 235 -18.19 -3.79 -19.49
CA LEU A 235 -19.21 -4.83 -19.55
C LEU A 235 -19.52 -5.41 -18.16
N ALA A 236 -18.50 -5.68 -17.35
CA ALA A 236 -18.64 -6.17 -15.98
C ALA A 236 -19.47 -5.21 -15.11
N VAL A 237 -19.15 -3.91 -15.13
CA VAL A 237 -19.85 -2.89 -14.33
C VAL A 237 -21.26 -2.57 -14.87
N CYS A 238 -21.43 -2.42 -16.19
CA CYS A 238 -22.70 -1.95 -16.76
C CYS A 238 -23.81 -3.00 -16.83
N SER A 239 -23.52 -4.30 -16.88
CA SER A 239 -24.55 -5.37 -16.95
C SER A 239 -24.82 -6.06 -15.61
N ALA A 240 -24.77 -5.27 -14.53
CA ALA A 240 -25.18 -5.63 -13.17
C ALA A 240 -26.67 -6.02 -13.05
N GLU A 241 -27.49 -5.85 -14.09
CA GLU A 241 -28.89 -6.27 -14.16
C GLU A 241 -29.09 -7.79 -14.33
N SER A 242 -28.01 -8.58 -14.41
CA SER A 242 -28.07 -10.05 -14.50
C SER A 242 -27.75 -10.72 -13.16
N GLU A 243 -28.80 -11.10 -12.41
CA GLU A 243 -28.79 -11.47 -10.98
C GLU A 243 -27.88 -12.65 -10.53
N ASN A 244 -27.13 -13.29 -11.43
CA ASN A 244 -26.46 -14.57 -11.16
C ASN A 244 -24.94 -14.49 -10.87
N PHE A 245 -24.26 -13.38 -11.18
CA PHE A 245 -22.80 -13.28 -11.02
C PHE A 245 -22.35 -11.90 -10.55
N SER A 246 -21.36 -11.87 -9.64
CA SER A 246 -20.70 -10.63 -9.22
C SER A 246 -19.88 -10.02 -10.38
N PRO A 247 -19.66 -8.70 -10.40
CA PRO A 247 -18.92 -8.03 -11.49
C PRO A 247 -17.48 -8.58 -11.62
N GLU A 248 -16.86 -9.02 -10.52
CA GLU A 248 -15.52 -9.62 -10.51
C GLU A 248 -15.50 -10.98 -11.21
N ALA A 249 -16.47 -11.85 -10.92
CA ALA A 249 -16.53 -13.17 -11.51
C ALA A 249 -16.66 -13.08 -13.04
N ARG A 250 -17.40 -12.08 -13.51
CA ARG A 250 -17.56 -11.76 -14.93
C ARG A 250 -16.29 -11.18 -15.54
N LEU A 251 -15.65 -10.21 -14.88
CA LEU A 251 -14.38 -9.63 -15.35
C LEU A 251 -13.26 -10.69 -15.43
N VAL A 252 -13.21 -11.63 -14.49
CA VAL A 252 -12.27 -12.77 -14.54
C VAL A 252 -12.55 -13.70 -15.72
N ALA A 253 -13.83 -13.97 -16.03
CA ALA A 253 -14.22 -14.82 -17.15
C ALA A 253 -13.94 -14.17 -18.51
N ASP A 254 -14.25 -12.87 -18.67
CA ASP A 254 -14.07 -12.14 -19.93
C ASP A 254 -12.58 -11.87 -20.26
N LEU A 255 -11.71 -11.78 -19.25
CA LEU A 255 -10.27 -11.54 -19.42
C LEU A 255 -9.43 -12.82 -19.57
N ASP A 256 -10.03 -14.00 -19.41
CA ASP A 256 -9.37 -15.31 -19.43
C ASP A 256 -8.10 -15.38 -18.54
N LEU A 257 -8.16 -14.68 -17.39
CA LEU A 257 -7.04 -14.55 -16.45
C LEU A 257 -6.73 -15.90 -15.80
N ALA A 258 -5.73 -16.60 -16.34
CA ALA A 258 -5.32 -17.93 -15.91
C ALA A 258 -5.22 -18.03 -14.37
N THR A 259 -5.97 -18.98 -13.80
CA THR A 259 -6.03 -19.21 -12.35
C THR A 259 -4.68 -19.58 -11.75
N THR A 260 -3.76 -20.11 -12.56
CA THR A 260 -2.36 -20.41 -12.21
C THR A 260 -1.55 -19.16 -11.90
N ASP A 261 -1.70 -18.08 -12.67
CA ASP A 261 -0.98 -16.81 -12.45
C ASP A 261 -1.39 -16.14 -11.12
N ARG A 262 -2.61 -16.43 -10.67
CA ARG A 262 -3.25 -15.86 -9.47
C ARG A 262 -3.27 -16.83 -8.28
N ALA A 263 -2.65 -18.00 -8.43
CA ALA A 263 -2.72 -19.09 -7.47
C ALA A 263 -2.20 -18.67 -6.09
N LEU A 264 -1.07 -17.95 -6.04
CA LEU A 264 -0.46 -17.45 -4.81
C LEU A 264 -1.36 -16.41 -4.11
N GLU A 265 -1.82 -15.41 -4.87
CA GLU A 265 -2.67 -14.32 -4.36
C GLU A 265 -3.97 -14.85 -3.74
N ASN A 266 -4.66 -15.71 -4.49
CA ASN A 266 -5.91 -16.33 -4.06
C ASN A 266 -5.69 -17.27 -2.87
N LEU A 267 -4.55 -17.97 -2.80
CA LEU A 267 -4.20 -18.84 -1.68
C LEU A 267 -3.88 -18.05 -0.41
N LEU A 268 -3.13 -16.95 -0.50
CA LEU A 268 -2.78 -16.08 0.64
C LEU A 268 -4.03 -15.41 1.25
N LEU A 269 -4.98 -15.01 0.40
CA LEU A 269 -6.27 -14.46 0.83
C LEU A 269 -7.19 -15.55 1.41
N ALA A 270 -7.32 -16.70 0.75
CA ALA A 270 -8.20 -17.80 1.20
C ALA A 270 -7.71 -18.48 2.49
N SER A 271 -6.41 -18.44 2.79
CA SER A 271 -5.83 -18.90 4.06
C SER A 271 -5.87 -17.83 5.18
N GLY A 272 -6.30 -16.61 4.87
CA GLY A 272 -6.31 -15.49 5.83
C GLY A 272 -4.91 -15.13 6.33
N VAL A 273 -3.87 -15.38 5.53
CA VAL A 273 -2.47 -15.00 5.83
C VAL A 273 -2.23 -13.53 5.49
N VAL A 274 -2.90 -13.02 4.45
CA VAL A 274 -2.85 -11.59 4.05
C VAL A 274 -4.28 -11.06 3.97
N ALA A 275 -4.52 -9.86 4.49
CA ALA A 275 -5.81 -9.18 4.34
C ALA A 275 -5.97 -8.60 2.93
N ILE A 276 -7.21 -8.46 2.45
CA ILE A 276 -7.46 -7.89 1.11
C ILE A 276 -6.92 -6.47 0.97
N ASP A 277 -7.02 -5.65 2.02
CA ASP A 277 -6.47 -4.28 2.05
C ASP A 277 -4.95 -4.24 1.81
N ASP A 278 -4.20 -5.12 2.48
CA ASP A 278 -2.74 -5.21 2.38
C ASP A 278 -2.32 -5.76 1.01
N MET A 279 -3.07 -6.74 0.48
CA MET A 279 -2.85 -7.29 -0.85
C MET A 279 -3.04 -6.21 -1.94
N LEU A 280 -4.14 -5.46 -1.87
CA LEU A 280 -4.44 -4.37 -2.82
C LEU A 280 -3.35 -3.30 -2.83
N PHE A 281 -2.87 -2.90 -1.65
CA PHE A 281 -1.75 -1.97 -1.52
C PHE A 281 -0.48 -2.51 -2.21
N CYS A 282 -0.11 -3.77 -1.95
CA CYS A 282 1.08 -4.38 -2.57
C CYS A 282 0.96 -4.59 -4.07
N MET A 283 -0.23 -4.89 -4.59
CA MET A 283 -0.47 -4.98 -6.02
C MET A 283 -0.32 -3.64 -6.73
N GLU A 284 -0.82 -2.55 -6.13
CA GLU A 284 -0.65 -1.21 -6.68
C GLU A 284 0.82 -0.74 -6.61
N VAL A 285 1.54 -1.04 -5.52
CA VAL A 285 2.99 -0.79 -5.44
C VAL A 285 3.77 -1.61 -6.48
N ALA A 286 3.42 -2.89 -6.69
CA ALA A 286 4.06 -3.74 -7.68
C ALA A 286 3.89 -3.21 -9.12
N LEU A 287 2.72 -2.65 -9.43
CA LEU A 287 2.44 -1.96 -10.70
C LEU A 287 3.25 -0.68 -10.87
N VAL A 288 3.35 0.16 -9.83
CA VAL A 288 4.09 1.43 -9.90
C VAL A 288 5.60 1.20 -10.02
N ASP A 289 6.13 0.21 -9.30
CA ASP A 289 7.57 -0.12 -9.30
C ASP A 289 7.99 -1.07 -10.43
N HIS A 290 7.06 -1.59 -11.23
CA HIS A 290 7.27 -2.67 -12.21
C HIS A 290 7.97 -3.91 -11.64
N LYS A 291 7.58 -4.32 -10.41
CA LYS A 291 8.15 -5.46 -9.68
C LYS A 291 7.20 -6.66 -9.67
N SER A 292 7.71 -7.85 -9.38
CA SER A 292 6.84 -8.98 -9.04
C SER A 292 6.17 -8.73 -7.69
N LEU A 293 4.89 -9.10 -7.57
CA LEU A 293 4.16 -9.00 -6.30
C LEU A 293 4.87 -9.78 -5.18
N GLU A 294 5.51 -10.91 -5.51
CA GLU A 294 6.34 -11.69 -4.59
C GLU A 294 7.46 -10.86 -3.95
N SER A 295 8.24 -10.12 -4.75
CA SER A 295 9.30 -9.24 -4.27
C SER A 295 8.76 -8.10 -3.39
N VAL A 296 7.55 -7.64 -3.69
CA VAL A 296 6.87 -6.59 -2.93
C VAL A 296 6.38 -7.13 -1.57
N LEU A 297 5.74 -8.31 -1.54
CA LEU A 297 5.32 -8.99 -0.30
C LEU A 297 6.51 -9.32 0.61
N GLU A 298 7.65 -9.75 0.06
CA GLU A 298 8.88 -9.98 0.83
C GLU A 298 9.48 -8.67 1.37
N SER A 299 9.54 -7.60 0.55
CA SER A 299 10.13 -6.33 0.99
C SER A 299 9.35 -5.64 2.11
N PHE A 300 8.01 -5.72 2.09
CA PHE A 300 7.14 -5.23 3.15
C PHE A 300 7.04 -6.16 4.38
N ARG A 301 7.55 -7.40 4.30
CA ARG A 301 7.51 -8.40 5.38
C ARG A 301 6.11 -8.65 5.96
N ILE A 302 5.07 -8.58 5.13
CA ILE A 302 3.67 -8.83 5.54
C ILE A 302 3.50 -10.28 5.98
N VAL A 303 4.18 -11.18 5.26
CA VAL A 303 4.16 -12.62 5.51
C VAL A 303 5.53 -13.02 6.06
N GLU A 304 5.55 -13.85 7.10
CA GLU A 304 6.79 -14.44 7.59
C GLU A 304 7.43 -15.29 6.50
N ARG A 305 8.76 -15.18 6.32
CA ARG A 305 9.50 -15.87 5.25
C ARG A 305 9.18 -17.37 5.15
N ASN A 306 9.05 -18.06 6.28
CA ASN A 306 8.72 -19.49 6.35
C ASN A 306 7.33 -19.79 5.75
N ILE A 307 6.34 -18.93 6.05
CA ILE A 307 4.97 -19.03 5.52
C ILE A 307 4.96 -18.66 4.04
N PHE A 308 5.75 -17.66 3.64
CA PHE A 308 5.84 -17.20 2.25
C PHE A 308 6.46 -18.24 1.32
N GLU A 309 7.63 -18.81 1.66
CA GLU A 309 8.26 -19.90 0.89
C GLU A 309 7.33 -21.13 0.82
N GLY A 310 6.57 -21.42 1.89
CA GLY A 310 5.53 -22.44 1.89
C GLY A 310 4.37 -22.13 0.93
N ALA A 311 3.86 -20.90 0.93
CA ALA A 311 2.76 -20.45 0.07
C ALA A 311 3.14 -20.47 -1.42
N VAL A 312 4.34 -20.01 -1.77
CA VAL A 312 4.87 -20.07 -3.15
C VAL A 312 4.95 -21.52 -3.63
N ARG A 313 5.46 -22.44 -2.80
CA ARG A 313 5.55 -23.86 -3.17
C ARG A 313 4.16 -24.52 -3.30
N LEU A 314 3.21 -24.20 -2.42
CA LEU A 314 1.83 -24.69 -2.54
C LEU A 314 1.09 -24.09 -3.74
N ALA A 315 1.35 -22.83 -4.09
CA ALA A 315 0.81 -22.21 -5.30
C ALA A 315 1.33 -22.90 -6.57
N ALA A 316 2.61 -23.28 -6.61
CA ALA A 316 3.18 -24.07 -7.70
C ALA A 316 2.55 -25.47 -7.82
N MET A 317 2.36 -26.18 -6.70
CA MET A 317 1.67 -27.48 -6.69
C MET A 317 0.19 -27.38 -7.07
N LEU A 318 -0.48 -26.29 -6.71
CA LEU A 318 -1.85 -25.97 -7.12
C LEU A 318 -1.92 -25.68 -8.63
N ALA A 319 -0.95 -24.93 -9.18
CA ALA A 319 -0.85 -24.67 -10.62
C ALA A 319 -0.55 -25.96 -11.43
N ALA A 320 0.22 -26.89 -10.85
CA ALA A 320 0.44 -28.23 -11.39
C ALA A 320 -0.77 -29.18 -11.22
N SER A 321 -1.84 -28.75 -10.54
CA SER A 321 -3.03 -29.54 -10.20
C SER A 321 -2.75 -30.79 -9.33
N GLU A 322 -1.65 -30.81 -8.60
CA GLU A 322 -1.28 -31.91 -7.69
C GLU A 322 -2.05 -31.89 -6.37
N ILE A 323 -2.47 -30.70 -5.92
CA ILE A 323 -3.13 -30.48 -4.63
C ILE A 323 -4.37 -29.59 -4.84
N THR A 324 -5.47 -29.88 -4.14
CA THR A 324 -6.70 -29.07 -4.21
C THR A 324 -6.59 -27.76 -3.41
N PRO A 325 -7.30 -26.68 -3.78
CA PRO A 325 -7.28 -25.41 -3.04
C PRO A 325 -7.58 -25.56 -1.54
N ARG A 326 -8.49 -26.48 -1.17
CA ARG A 326 -8.86 -26.77 0.22
C ARG A 326 -7.72 -27.43 1.01
N GLN A 327 -6.92 -28.29 0.38
CA GLN A 327 -5.75 -28.87 1.01
C GLN A 327 -4.65 -27.81 1.19
N CYS A 328 -4.43 -26.93 0.20
CA CYS A 328 -3.46 -25.85 0.32
C CYS A 328 -3.78 -24.86 1.46
N THR A 329 -5.06 -24.50 1.66
CA THR A 329 -5.44 -23.61 2.77
C THR A 329 -5.26 -24.28 4.14
N ILE A 330 -5.65 -25.56 4.29
CA ILE A 330 -5.41 -26.34 5.52
C ILE A 330 -3.92 -26.48 5.81
N LEU A 331 -3.09 -26.73 4.79
CA LEU A 331 -1.64 -26.82 4.94
C LEU A 331 -1.00 -25.49 5.37
N LEU A 332 -1.43 -24.36 4.80
CA LEU A 332 -0.94 -23.05 5.25
C LEU A 332 -1.38 -22.70 6.67
N GLU A 333 -2.61 -23.06 7.06
CA GLU A 333 -3.07 -22.86 8.43
C GLU A 333 -2.31 -23.75 9.43
N ARG A 334 -2.00 -25.00 9.06
CA ARG A 334 -1.10 -25.88 9.83
C ARG A 334 0.32 -25.30 9.91
N LEU A 335 0.87 -24.78 8.82
CA LEU A 335 2.20 -24.17 8.80
C LEU A 335 2.24 -22.93 9.71
N ARG A 336 1.21 -22.07 9.68
CA ARG A 336 1.04 -20.91 10.58
C ARG A 336 0.93 -21.28 12.06
N THR A 337 0.35 -22.44 12.39
CA THR A 337 0.08 -22.85 13.78
C THR A 337 1.15 -23.76 14.39
N SER A 338 1.85 -24.55 13.58
CA SER A 338 2.93 -25.46 14.03
C SER A 338 4.33 -24.86 13.89
N GLY A 339 4.54 -23.98 12.90
CA GLY A 339 5.87 -23.50 12.52
C GLY A 339 6.75 -24.56 11.83
N GLU A 340 6.21 -25.73 11.51
CA GLU A 340 6.96 -26.82 10.87
C GLU A 340 7.20 -26.54 9.38
N PRO A 341 8.37 -26.90 8.83
CA PRO A 341 8.65 -26.71 7.41
C PRO A 341 7.71 -27.55 6.55
N LEU A 342 7.23 -26.97 5.44
CA LEU A 342 6.25 -27.58 4.54
C LEU A 342 6.63 -29.01 4.06
N SER A 343 7.92 -29.34 3.99
CA SER A 343 8.40 -30.69 3.66
C SER A 343 7.98 -31.77 4.66
N GLN A 344 7.81 -31.43 5.95
CA GLN A 344 7.32 -32.37 6.97
C GLN A 344 5.81 -32.54 6.84
N LEU A 345 5.06 -31.43 6.75
CA LEU A 345 3.61 -31.46 6.57
C LEU A 345 3.14 -32.20 5.30
N LEU A 346 3.89 -32.11 4.20
CA LEU A 346 3.61 -32.90 2.97
C LEU A 346 3.92 -34.39 3.12
N ASN A 347 4.95 -34.75 3.90
CA ASN A 347 5.26 -36.14 4.23
C ASN A 347 4.18 -36.74 5.15
N ASP A 348 3.60 -35.95 6.04
CA ASP A 348 2.56 -36.44 6.93
C ASP A 348 1.18 -36.53 6.24
N MET A 349 0.85 -35.66 5.28
CA MET A 349 -0.33 -35.90 4.42
C MET A 349 -0.17 -37.15 3.53
N THR A 350 1.03 -37.44 3.03
CA THR A 350 1.25 -38.68 2.26
C THR A 350 1.21 -39.92 3.15
N ARG A 351 1.55 -39.81 4.44
CA ARG A 351 1.31 -40.85 5.45
C ARG A 351 -0.17 -41.01 5.81
N ASP A 352 -0.92 -39.92 5.99
CA ASP A 352 -2.38 -39.98 6.24
C ASP A 352 -3.12 -40.66 5.07
N HIS A 353 -2.68 -40.41 3.82
CA HIS A 353 -3.19 -41.13 2.65
C HIS A 353 -2.79 -42.61 2.60
N GLN A 354 -1.62 -43.00 3.11
CA GLN A 354 -1.21 -44.41 3.22
C GLN A 354 -1.88 -45.14 4.40
N ALA A 355 -2.20 -44.43 5.49
CA ALA A 355 -2.88 -44.98 6.66
C ALA A 355 -4.35 -45.36 6.42
N LEU A 356 -4.96 -44.83 5.34
CA LEU A 356 -6.33 -45.14 4.92
C LEU A 356 -6.43 -46.27 3.87
N SER A 357 -5.33 -46.99 3.61
CA SER A 357 -5.37 -48.26 2.85
C SER A 357 -4.30 -49.23 3.34
N PRO A 358 -4.68 -50.13 4.26
CA PRO A 358 -4.83 -51.52 3.84
C PRO A 358 -6.15 -52.19 4.29
N ASP A 359 -6.41 -53.36 3.71
CA ASP A 359 -7.44 -54.34 4.11
C ASP A 359 -8.94 -53.99 3.90
N SER A 360 -9.39 -54.07 2.64
CA SER A 360 -10.34 -55.14 2.24
C SER A 360 -10.80 -55.06 0.77
N ILE A 361 -10.05 -55.68 -0.15
CA ILE A 361 -10.66 -56.28 -1.35
C ILE A 361 -10.36 -57.78 -1.27
N ASN A 362 -11.27 -58.48 -0.59
CA ASN A 362 -11.21 -59.93 -0.45
C ASN A 362 -11.50 -60.60 -1.81
N THR A 363 -10.60 -61.46 -2.26
CA THR A 363 -10.70 -62.20 -3.51
C THR A 363 -11.73 -63.32 -3.40
N GLY A 364 -12.95 -63.06 -3.88
CA GLY A 364 -14.05 -64.05 -3.93
C GLY A 364 -14.62 -64.19 -5.34
N SER A 365 -14.15 -65.18 -6.11
CA SER A 365 -14.78 -65.57 -7.38
C SER A 365 -16.20 -66.10 -7.16
N ILE A 366 -17.11 -65.88 -8.12
CA ILE A 366 -18.02 -66.90 -8.70
C ILE A 366 -18.72 -66.35 -9.97
N ASN A 367 -18.41 -67.00 -11.09
CA ASN A 367 -19.23 -67.32 -12.27
C ASN A 367 -20.15 -66.28 -12.96
N SER A 368 -19.66 -65.84 -14.13
CA SER A 368 -20.29 -66.07 -15.45
C SER A 368 -21.80 -66.34 -15.57
N VAL A 369 -22.51 -65.47 -16.30
CA VAL A 369 -23.59 -65.86 -17.23
C VAL A 369 -23.41 -65.08 -18.55
N GLN A 370 -23.30 -65.81 -19.66
CA GLN A 370 -23.39 -65.24 -21.02
C GLN A 370 -24.86 -64.98 -21.37
N GLY A 371 -25.18 -63.91 -22.10
CA GLY A 371 -26.57 -63.65 -22.51
C GLY A 371 -26.79 -62.48 -23.48
N ASN A 372 -26.69 -62.79 -24.77
CA ASN A 372 -27.13 -62.04 -25.96
C ASN A 372 -28.23 -60.95 -25.79
N LEU A 373 -28.11 -59.85 -26.56
CA LEU A 373 -29.03 -59.44 -27.65
C LEU A 373 -28.61 -58.06 -28.21
N ALA A 374 -28.20 -57.98 -29.49
CA ALA A 374 -28.92 -57.33 -30.62
C ALA A 374 -29.22 -55.83 -30.41
N ILE A 375 -28.62 -54.88 -31.17
CA ILE A 375 -28.71 -54.59 -32.62
C ILE A 375 -30.12 -54.19 -33.09
N ALA A 376 -30.17 -53.06 -33.80
CA ALA A 376 -31.30 -52.34 -34.42
C ALA A 376 -32.22 -51.57 -33.44
N GLY A 377 -32.67 -50.34 -33.73
CA GLY A 377 -32.34 -49.44 -34.85
C GLY A 377 -33.57 -48.78 -35.47
N SER A 378 -33.57 -47.44 -35.52
CA SER A 378 -34.39 -46.59 -36.40
C SER A 378 -33.92 -45.15 -36.29
#